data_AF-A0A9N9JL29-F1
#
_entry.id   AF-A0A9N9JL29-F1
#
_cell.length_a   1.000
_cell.length_b   1.000
_cell.length_c   1.000
_cell.angle_alpha   90.00
_cell.angle_beta   90.00
_cell.angle_gamma   90.00
#
_symmetry.space_group_name_H-M   'P 1'
#
loop_
_entity.id
_entity.type
_entity.pdbx_description
1 polymer ?
#
loop_
_entity_poly.entity_id
_entity_poly.type
_entity_poly.pdbx_seq_one_letter_code
_entity_poly.pdbx_strand_id
1 'polypeptide(L)'
;MKYLRFILHLFITFITLITKSYAQFSTSSLSSQCSSAVQTFLNSSEFNACFPYNKLTSQINSATSFQSIATSEKQLISVEDSVCSLPKCSDSLISNFNSTFQSKCSDDIAKNNTETMGIYDFIYVYSPFRDSFCLKNSTGGYCVIETLENIENAQIQGSYTNLSSKVLCTTCNKAIANTLLNYMKSHPPPSDLSTASTFLTTELNQTCGPSFLDGNVPLSATSAGVTIFDMSFAT
;
A
#
# COMPACT_ATOMS: atom_id res chain seq x y z
N MET A 1 -7.30 -16.49 7.62
CA MET A 1 -6.89 -17.13 6.34
C MET A 1 -7.29 -16.37 5.06
N LYS A 2 -8.54 -15.94 4.83
CA LYS A 2 -8.92 -15.10 3.66
C LYS A 2 -8.35 -13.67 3.71
N TYR A 3 -7.97 -13.19 4.90
CA TYR A 3 -7.63 -11.78 5.13
C TYR A 3 -6.14 -11.45 5.27
N LEU A 4 -5.27 -12.41 5.62
CA LEU A 4 -3.82 -12.29 5.34
C LEU A 4 -3.59 -12.30 3.83
N ARG A 5 -4.35 -13.17 3.14
CA ARG A 5 -4.59 -13.07 1.71
C ARG A 5 -5.10 -11.68 1.35
N PHE A 6 -6.08 -11.08 2.02
CA PHE A 6 -6.53 -9.72 1.74
C PHE A 6 -5.46 -8.65 1.96
N ILE A 7 -4.59 -8.72 2.97
CA ILE A 7 -3.53 -7.70 3.20
C ILE A 7 -2.35 -7.89 2.28
N LEU A 8 -1.89 -9.13 2.08
CA LEU A 8 -0.92 -9.42 1.03
C LEU A 8 -1.53 -9.17 -0.34
N HIS A 9 -2.84 -9.34 -0.52
CA HIS A 9 -3.60 -8.90 -1.68
C HIS A 9 -3.89 -7.42 -1.64
N LEU A 10 -3.77 -6.66 -0.55
CA LEU A 10 -3.83 -5.19 -0.56
C LEU A 10 -2.45 -4.67 -0.91
N PHE A 11 -1.36 -5.33 -0.51
CA PHE A 11 0.00 -5.06 -0.99
C PHE A 11 0.19 -5.49 -2.44
N ILE A 12 -0.25 -6.68 -2.82
CA ILE A 12 -0.25 -7.19 -4.20
C ILE A 12 -1.33 -6.48 -5.01
N THR A 13 -2.48 -6.06 -4.46
CA THR A 13 -3.43 -5.17 -5.15
C THR A 13 -2.97 -3.75 -5.08
N PHE A 14 -2.05 -3.33 -4.23
CA PHE A 14 -1.43 -2.00 -4.34
C PHE A 14 -0.32 -2.05 -5.37
N ILE A 15 0.52 -3.09 -5.39
CA ILE A 15 1.50 -3.37 -6.44
C ILE A 15 0.77 -3.65 -7.75
N THR A 16 -0.39 -4.31 -7.73
CA THR A 16 -1.25 -4.54 -8.90
C THR A 16 -2.32 -3.51 -9.12
N LEU A 17 -2.51 -2.53 -8.24
CA LEU A 17 -3.15 -1.25 -8.57
C LEU A 17 -2.05 -0.48 -9.26
N ILE A 18 -0.88 -0.31 -8.67
CA ILE A 18 0.37 0.03 -9.36
C ILE A 18 0.67 -0.89 -10.56
N THR A 19 -0.08 -1.93 -10.97
CA THR A 19 0.16 -2.55 -12.29
C THR A 19 -1.05 -2.68 -13.20
N LYS A 20 -2.22 -2.99 -12.65
CA LYS A 20 -3.52 -2.92 -13.33
C LYS A 20 -4.04 -1.49 -13.48
N SER A 21 -3.77 -0.55 -12.55
CA SER A 21 -4.14 0.88 -12.69
C SER A 21 -3.42 1.60 -13.84
N TYR A 22 -2.42 0.96 -14.42
CA TYR A 22 -1.60 1.54 -15.49
C TYR A 22 -1.98 1.07 -16.88
N ALA A 23 -2.63 -0.11 -17.00
CA ALA A 23 -3.32 -0.50 -18.24
C ALA A 23 -4.67 0.23 -18.38
N GLN A 24 -5.32 0.52 -17.26
CA GLN A 24 -6.42 1.46 -17.05
C GLN A 24 -6.80 1.19 -15.59
N PHE A 25 -6.91 2.21 -14.74
CA PHE A 25 -7.91 2.10 -13.68
C PHE A 25 -9.19 1.74 -14.44
N SER A 26 -9.62 0.48 -14.40
CA SER A 26 -10.87 0.12 -15.04
C SER A 26 -11.87 0.91 -14.24
N THR A 27 -12.28 2.05 -14.77
CA THR A 27 -13.43 2.77 -14.29
C THR A 27 -14.65 2.27 -15.06
N SER A 28 -14.53 1.11 -15.70
CA SER A 28 -15.55 0.56 -16.59
C SER A 28 -16.77 0.11 -15.80
N SER A 29 -16.60 -0.24 -14.53
CA SER A 29 -17.71 -0.54 -13.61
C SER A 29 -18.15 0.66 -12.76
N LEU A 30 -17.41 1.78 -12.80
CA LEU A 30 -17.75 3.01 -12.10
C LEU A 30 -18.77 3.83 -12.91
N SER A 31 -19.59 4.62 -12.21
CA SER A 31 -20.38 5.66 -12.87
C SER A 31 -19.48 6.66 -13.61
N SER A 32 -20.03 7.32 -14.63
CA SER A 32 -19.30 8.33 -15.41
C SER A 32 -18.78 9.48 -14.54
N GLN A 33 -19.54 9.87 -13.51
CA GLN A 33 -19.15 10.92 -12.56
C GLN A 33 -17.99 10.47 -11.67
N CYS A 34 -18.06 9.27 -11.13
CA CYS A 34 -17.00 8.70 -10.30
C CYS A 34 -15.71 8.50 -11.11
N SER A 35 -15.82 7.89 -12.29
CA SER A 35 -14.71 7.72 -13.23
C SER A 35 -14.00 9.04 -13.54
N SER A 36 -14.77 10.07 -13.88
CA SER A 36 -14.22 11.39 -14.22
C SER A 36 -13.49 12.03 -13.04
N ALA A 37 -14.04 11.91 -11.82
CA ALA A 37 -13.41 12.44 -10.62
C ALA A 37 -12.07 11.75 -10.31
N VAL A 38 -12.03 10.41 -10.38
CA VAL A 38 -10.81 9.62 -10.17
C VAL A 38 -9.76 9.96 -11.21
N GLN A 39 -10.13 9.97 -12.50
CA GLN A 39 -9.19 10.30 -13.57
C GLN A 39 -8.66 11.73 -13.48
N THR A 40 -9.50 12.70 -13.09
CA THR A 40 -9.07 14.10 -12.90
C THR A 40 -8.00 14.19 -11.82
N PHE A 41 -8.18 13.50 -10.70
CA PHE A 41 -7.21 13.49 -9.62
C PHE A 41 -5.89 12.82 -10.05
N LEU A 42 -5.96 11.63 -10.64
CA LEU A 42 -4.78 10.87 -11.08
C LEU A 42 -3.92 11.63 -12.10
N ASN A 43 -4.56 12.42 -12.97
CA ASN A 43 -3.87 13.24 -13.98
C ASN A 43 -3.48 14.64 -13.47
N SER A 44 -3.81 15.00 -12.21
CA SER A 44 -3.47 16.31 -11.66
C SER A 44 -1.95 16.45 -11.46
N SER A 45 -1.43 17.65 -11.72
CA SER A 45 -0.01 17.96 -11.47
C SER A 45 0.33 17.89 -9.98
N GLU A 46 -0.61 18.25 -9.11
CA GLU A 46 -0.44 18.22 -7.65
C GLU A 46 -0.24 16.79 -7.14
N PHE A 47 -1.06 15.84 -7.59
CA PHE A 47 -0.86 14.42 -7.26
C PHE A 47 0.43 13.87 -7.88
N ASN A 48 0.71 14.20 -9.15
CA ASN A 48 1.93 13.74 -9.81
C ASN A 48 3.23 14.30 -9.21
N ALA A 49 3.15 15.38 -8.43
CA ALA A 49 4.30 15.92 -7.69
C ALA A 49 4.71 15.08 -6.47
N CYS A 50 3.80 14.24 -5.95
CA CYS A 50 4.03 13.41 -4.76
C CYS A 50 3.83 11.90 -4.99
N PHE A 51 3.16 11.53 -6.08
CA PHE A 51 3.00 10.17 -6.53
C PHE A 51 3.08 10.15 -8.06
N PRO A 52 4.13 9.57 -8.68
CA PRO A 52 4.44 9.79 -10.10
C PRO A 52 3.58 8.93 -11.04
N TYR A 53 2.25 9.01 -10.92
CA TYR A 53 1.28 8.19 -11.64
C TYR A 53 1.57 8.13 -13.14
N ASN A 54 1.75 9.28 -13.80
CA ASN A 54 2.00 9.37 -15.24
C ASN A 54 3.34 8.78 -15.68
N LYS A 55 4.34 8.76 -14.80
CA LYS A 55 5.63 8.10 -15.10
C LYS A 55 5.47 6.60 -14.96
N LEU A 56 4.83 6.17 -13.87
CA LEU A 56 4.63 4.77 -13.55
C LEU A 56 3.70 4.06 -14.56
N THR A 57 2.69 4.75 -15.10
CA THR A 57 1.84 4.23 -16.19
C THR A 57 2.68 3.70 -17.34
N SER A 58 3.68 4.47 -17.78
CA SER A 58 4.55 4.11 -18.90
C SER A 58 5.48 2.93 -18.57
N GLN A 59 6.02 2.86 -17.35
CA GLN A 59 6.96 1.83 -16.92
C GLN A 59 6.31 0.46 -16.74
N ILE A 60 5.00 0.45 -16.53
CA ILE A 60 4.29 -0.75 -16.08
C ILE A 60 3.42 -1.35 -17.18
N ASN A 61 3.03 -0.56 -18.18
CA ASN A 61 2.51 -1.10 -19.44
C ASN A 61 3.55 -1.99 -20.19
N SER A 62 4.84 -1.82 -19.92
CA SER A 62 5.89 -2.75 -20.36
C SER A 62 6.11 -3.96 -19.44
N ALA A 63 5.58 -3.93 -18.22
CA ALA A 63 5.64 -5.03 -17.25
C ALA A 63 4.38 -5.91 -17.44
N THR A 64 4.23 -6.50 -18.62
CA THR A 64 3.19 -7.51 -18.85
C THR A 64 3.51 -8.71 -17.96
N SER A 65 2.81 -8.74 -16.82
CA SER A 65 2.77 -9.75 -15.76
C SER A 65 4.01 -9.85 -14.87
N PHE A 66 3.81 -9.57 -13.58
CA PHE A 66 4.70 -10.00 -12.50
C PHE A 66 4.62 -11.52 -12.37
N GLN A 67 5.28 -12.27 -13.26
CA GLN A 67 5.36 -13.74 -13.15
C GLN A 67 6.26 -14.16 -11.97
N SER A 68 7.36 -13.44 -11.73
CA SER A 68 8.28 -13.67 -10.62
C SER A 68 8.97 -12.37 -10.19
N ILE A 69 9.31 -12.26 -8.91
CA ILE A 69 10.11 -11.17 -8.36
C ILE A 69 11.51 -11.23 -8.95
N ALA A 70 12.09 -12.43 -9.07
CA ALA A 70 13.42 -12.62 -9.65
C ALA A 70 13.59 -12.03 -11.08
N THR A 71 12.51 -11.95 -11.87
CA THR A 71 12.55 -11.36 -13.22
C THR A 71 12.11 -9.89 -13.26
N SER A 72 11.49 -9.40 -12.19
CA SER A 72 10.88 -8.07 -12.10
C SER A 72 11.55 -7.17 -11.05
N GLU A 73 12.57 -7.65 -10.35
CA GLU A 73 13.22 -6.99 -9.21
C GLU A 73 13.70 -5.58 -9.58
N LYS A 74 14.43 -5.44 -10.69
CA LYS A 74 14.92 -4.14 -11.15
C LYS A 74 13.80 -3.14 -11.45
N GLN A 75 12.69 -3.62 -12.01
CA GLN A 75 11.52 -2.80 -12.28
C GLN A 75 10.85 -2.37 -10.97
N LEU A 76 10.72 -3.27 -9.99
CA LEU A 76 10.18 -2.94 -8.66
C LEU A 76 11.04 -1.89 -7.96
N ILE A 77 12.36 -2.07 -7.96
CA ILE A 77 13.29 -1.09 -7.40
C ILE A 77 13.13 0.26 -8.12
N SER A 78 13.03 0.27 -9.45
CA SER A 78 12.83 1.52 -10.19
C SER A 78 11.50 2.21 -9.88
N VAL A 79 10.44 1.44 -9.61
CA VAL A 79 9.14 1.97 -9.20
C VAL A 79 9.26 2.55 -7.80
N GLU A 80 9.82 1.81 -6.85
CA GLU A 80 10.05 2.27 -5.47
C GLU A 80 10.94 3.50 -5.42
N ASP A 81 12.06 3.53 -6.14
CA ASP A 81 12.91 4.72 -6.26
C ASP A 81 12.12 5.92 -6.82
N SER A 82 11.27 5.69 -7.83
CA SER A 82 10.47 6.76 -8.42
C SER A 82 9.45 7.32 -7.43
N VAL A 83 8.79 6.47 -6.64
CA VAL A 83 7.84 6.94 -5.62
C VAL A 83 8.61 7.56 -4.45
N CYS A 84 9.60 6.86 -3.88
CA CYS A 84 10.36 7.26 -2.68
C CYS A 84 11.27 8.48 -2.87
N SER A 85 11.62 8.85 -4.11
CA SER A 85 12.32 10.11 -4.41
C SER A 85 11.43 11.35 -4.37
N LEU A 86 10.10 11.19 -4.33
CA LEU A 86 9.14 12.30 -4.21
C LEU A 86 8.71 12.52 -2.75
N PRO A 87 8.29 13.74 -2.39
CA PRO A 87 7.64 13.98 -1.10
C PRO A 87 6.34 13.16 -0.98
N LYS A 88 5.94 12.79 0.23
CA LYS A 88 4.61 12.22 0.48
C LYS A 88 3.53 13.25 0.13
N CYS A 89 2.41 12.81 -0.44
CA CYS A 89 1.29 13.71 -0.70
C CYS A 89 0.76 14.29 0.61
N SER A 90 0.41 15.56 0.61
CA SER A 90 -0.10 16.24 1.81
C SER A 90 -1.44 15.65 2.26
N ASP A 91 -1.71 15.68 3.56
CA ASP A 91 -2.99 15.23 4.10
C ASP A 91 -4.16 16.03 3.53
N SER A 92 -3.95 17.31 3.23
CA SER A 92 -4.96 18.15 2.59
C SER A 92 -5.30 17.67 1.18
N LEU A 93 -4.30 17.30 0.37
CA LEU A 93 -4.54 16.77 -0.98
C LEU A 93 -5.35 15.47 -0.93
N ILE A 94 -4.95 14.55 -0.05
CA ILE A 94 -5.62 13.25 0.10
C ILE A 94 -7.05 13.44 0.66
N SER A 95 -7.24 14.32 1.63
CA SER A 95 -8.56 14.64 2.19
C SER A 95 -9.49 15.30 1.17
N ASN A 96 -8.99 16.24 0.36
CA ASN A 96 -9.74 16.87 -0.72
C ASN A 96 -10.17 15.85 -1.78
N PHE A 97 -9.28 14.92 -2.13
CA PHE A 97 -9.61 13.82 -3.01
C PHE A 97 -10.67 12.91 -2.39
N ASN A 98 -10.54 12.53 -1.12
CA ASN A 98 -11.51 11.71 -0.42
C ASN A 98 -12.91 12.34 -0.42
N SER A 99 -13.02 13.64 -0.13
CA SER A 99 -14.28 14.37 -0.17
C SER A 99 -14.90 14.37 -1.57
N THR A 100 -14.09 14.65 -2.59
CA THR A 100 -14.54 14.63 -4.00
C THR A 100 -14.98 13.22 -4.41
N PHE A 101 -14.20 12.20 -4.05
CA PHE A 101 -14.47 10.80 -4.33
C PHE A 101 -15.79 10.36 -3.71
N GLN A 102 -16.00 10.61 -2.41
CA GLN A 102 -17.26 10.27 -1.73
C GLN A 102 -18.47 10.97 -2.35
N SER A 103 -18.32 12.24 -2.76
CA SER A 103 -19.40 12.99 -3.39
C SER A 103 -19.73 12.49 -4.80
N LYS A 104 -18.71 12.20 -5.63
CA LYS A 104 -18.89 11.84 -7.04
C LYS A 104 -19.10 10.35 -7.27
N CYS A 105 -18.78 9.52 -6.28
CA CYS A 105 -18.93 8.07 -6.32
C CYS A 105 -20.02 7.57 -5.35
N SER A 106 -20.88 8.44 -4.83
CA SER A 106 -21.90 8.07 -3.82
C SER A 106 -22.78 6.90 -4.28
N ASP A 107 -23.18 6.88 -5.55
CA ASP A 107 -24.01 5.82 -6.11
C ASP A 107 -23.26 4.49 -6.22
N ASP A 108 -21.97 4.54 -6.54
CA ASP A 108 -21.13 3.36 -6.67
C ASP A 108 -20.77 2.79 -5.28
N ILE A 109 -20.53 3.68 -4.30
CA ILE A 109 -20.35 3.34 -2.88
C ILE A 109 -21.61 2.67 -2.33
N ALA A 110 -22.79 3.25 -2.60
CA ALA A 110 -24.07 2.69 -2.16
C ALA A 110 -24.35 1.28 -2.73
N LYS A 111 -23.79 0.98 -3.90
CA LYS A 111 -23.87 -0.34 -4.55
C LYS A 111 -22.77 -1.31 -4.08
N ASN A 112 -21.89 -0.88 -3.18
CA ASN A 112 -20.71 -1.64 -2.77
C ASN A 112 -19.88 -2.10 -3.98
N ASN A 113 -19.75 -1.22 -4.99
CA ASN A 113 -19.00 -1.53 -6.20
C ASN A 113 -17.54 -1.84 -5.83
N THR A 114 -17.03 -2.99 -6.27
CA THR A 114 -15.72 -3.50 -5.85
C THR A 114 -14.55 -2.58 -6.23
N GLU A 115 -14.59 -1.97 -7.43
CA GLU A 115 -13.56 -1.01 -7.86
C GLU A 115 -13.60 0.25 -6.98
N THR A 116 -14.81 0.71 -6.64
CA THR A 116 -15.03 1.90 -5.79
C THR A 116 -14.53 1.66 -4.37
N MET A 117 -14.85 0.52 -3.77
CA MET A 117 -14.38 0.18 -2.43
C MET A 117 -12.86 0.00 -2.39
N GLY A 118 -12.26 -0.55 -3.44
CA GLY A 118 -10.80 -0.62 -3.57
C GLY A 118 -10.14 0.76 -3.61
N ILE A 119 -10.74 1.74 -4.29
CA ILE A 119 -10.25 3.13 -4.28
C ILE A 119 -10.43 3.76 -2.92
N TYR A 120 -11.59 3.54 -2.27
CA TYR A 120 -11.86 4.06 -0.94
C TYR A 120 -10.84 3.55 0.09
N ASP A 121 -10.56 2.26 0.07
CA ASP A 121 -9.54 1.64 0.91
C ASP A 121 -8.15 2.20 0.60
N PHE A 122 -7.81 2.39 -0.68
CA PHE A 122 -6.55 3.00 -1.10
C PHE A 122 -6.37 4.42 -0.55
N ILE A 123 -7.40 5.26 -0.65
CA ILE A 123 -7.38 6.63 -0.11
C ILE A 123 -7.10 6.57 1.40
N TYR A 124 -7.79 5.67 2.10
CA TYR A 124 -7.66 5.53 3.54
C TYR A 124 -6.25 5.05 3.96
N VAL A 125 -5.67 4.05 3.27
CA VAL A 125 -4.34 3.50 3.61
C VAL A 125 -3.18 4.23 2.94
N TYR A 126 -3.42 5.26 2.13
CA TYR A 126 -2.37 5.91 1.34
C TYR A 126 -1.15 6.29 2.17
N SER A 127 -1.35 6.99 3.29
CA SER A 127 -0.25 7.50 4.13
C SER A 127 0.63 6.39 4.73
N PRO A 128 0.09 5.42 5.51
CA PRO A 128 0.92 4.36 6.07
C PRO A 128 1.45 3.39 5.00
N PHE A 129 0.76 3.27 3.87
CA PHE A 129 1.25 2.48 2.75
C PHE A 129 2.46 3.15 2.12
N ARG A 130 2.38 4.45 1.82
CA ARG A 130 3.49 5.25 1.29
C ARG A 130 4.72 5.14 2.17
N ASP A 131 4.53 5.24 3.49
CA ASP A 131 5.62 5.11 4.46
C ASP A 131 6.21 3.69 4.42
N SER A 132 5.35 2.65 4.41
CA SER A 132 5.76 1.23 4.33
C SER A 132 6.51 0.89 3.04
N PHE A 133 6.07 1.45 1.92
CA PHE A 133 6.64 1.25 0.58
C PHE A 133 8.07 1.80 0.47
N CYS A 134 8.45 2.75 1.33
CA CYS A 134 9.80 3.32 1.37
C CYS A 134 10.66 2.87 2.52
N LEU A 135 10.21 1.88 3.29
CA LEU A 135 11.05 1.27 4.30
C LEU A 135 12.19 0.53 3.60
N LYS A 136 13.41 0.81 4.04
CA LYS A 136 14.62 0.09 3.63
C LYS A 136 15.15 -0.71 4.79
N ASN A 137 15.66 -1.91 4.49
CA ASN A 137 16.35 -2.75 5.45
C ASN A 137 17.78 -2.22 5.74
N SER A 138 18.53 -2.91 6.59
CA SER A 138 19.88 -2.51 6.98
C SER A 138 20.91 -2.54 5.86
N THR A 139 20.63 -3.22 4.74
CA THR A 139 21.49 -3.25 3.55
C THR A 139 21.10 -2.21 2.51
N GLY A 140 20.03 -1.44 2.75
CA GLY A 140 19.52 -0.43 1.83
C GLY A 140 18.54 -0.96 0.78
N GLY A 141 18.20 -2.26 0.82
CA GLY A 141 17.15 -2.86 -0.01
C GLY A 141 15.76 -2.52 0.51
N TYR A 142 14.77 -2.44 -0.38
CA TYR A 142 13.40 -2.13 0.01
C TYR A 142 12.71 -3.30 0.70
N CYS A 143 11.97 -2.98 1.76
CA CYS A 143 11.33 -3.99 2.58
C CYS A 143 10.21 -4.75 1.87
N VAL A 144 9.46 -4.08 0.99
CA VAL A 144 8.41 -4.75 0.22
C VAL A 144 9.03 -5.78 -0.73
N ILE A 145 10.15 -5.45 -1.39
CA ILE A 145 10.88 -6.40 -2.25
C ILE A 145 11.41 -7.58 -1.44
N GLU A 146 12.08 -7.34 -0.30
CA GLU A 146 12.55 -8.41 0.60
C GLU A 146 11.40 -9.35 1.00
N THR A 147 10.23 -8.80 1.35
CA THR A 147 9.06 -9.59 1.72
C THR A 147 8.56 -10.44 0.54
N LEU A 148 8.49 -9.88 -0.66
CA LEU A 148 8.05 -10.60 -1.85
C LEU A 148 9.03 -11.71 -2.24
N GLU A 149 10.33 -11.44 -2.20
CA GLU A 149 11.38 -12.44 -2.44
C GLU A 149 11.31 -13.58 -1.44
N ASN A 150 11.12 -13.29 -0.14
CA ASN A 150 10.98 -14.31 0.89
C ASN A 150 9.75 -15.20 0.65
N ILE A 151 8.65 -14.63 0.16
CA ILE A 151 7.44 -15.36 -0.19
C ILE A 151 7.67 -16.24 -1.42
N GLU A 152 8.32 -15.72 -2.47
CA GLU A 152 8.62 -16.48 -3.70
C GLU A 152 9.59 -17.64 -3.40
N ASN A 153 10.65 -17.36 -2.65
CA ASN A 153 11.66 -18.35 -2.27
C ASN A 153 11.10 -19.45 -1.36
N ALA A 154 10.02 -19.17 -0.62
CA ALA A 154 9.29 -20.17 0.13
C ALA A 154 8.47 -21.14 -0.76
N GLN A 155 8.52 -20.99 -2.09
CA GLN A 155 7.86 -21.84 -3.09
C GLN A 155 6.38 -22.07 -2.81
N ILE A 156 5.73 -21.03 -2.26
CA ILE A 156 4.31 -21.08 -1.95
C ILE A 156 3.52 -20.86 -3.25
N GLN A 157 3.28 -21.95 -3.98
CA GLN A 157 2.40 -21.98 -5.16
C GLN A 157 0.97 -21.58 -4.75
N GLY A 158 0.67 -20.27 -4.75
CA GLY A 158 -0.68 -19.71 -4.54
C GLY A 158 -1.30 -19.84 -3.14
N SER A 159 -0.56 -20.37 -2.16
CA SER A 159 -1.09 -20.75 -0.83
C SER A 159 -0.46 -20.00 0.35
N TYR A 160 -0.78 -18.71 0.51
CA TYR A 160 -0.29 -17.86 1.61
C TYR A 160 -0.80 -18.23 3.03
N THR A 161 -1.27 -19.46 3.26
CA THR A 161 -2.01 -19.83 4.47
C THR A 161 -1.15 -20.39 5.61
N ASN A 162 0.18 -20.49 5.45
CA ASN A 162 1.11 -20.95 6.49
C ASN A 162 2.54 -20.48 6.18
N LEU A 163 2.76 -19.17 6.11
CA LEU A 163 4.11 -18.64 5.92
C LEU A 163 4.93 -18.91 7.20
N SER A 164 6.11 -19.50 7.05
CA SER A 164 6.97 -19.80 8.21
C SER A 164 7.42 -18.53 8.92
N SER A 165 7.84 -18.65 10.18
CA SER A 165 8.42 -17.53 10.94
C SER A 165 9.64 -16.92 10.24
N LYS A 166 10.40 -17.72 9.46
CA LYS A 166 11.52 -17.22 8.65
C LYS A 166 11.07 -16.22 7.57
N VAL A 167 9.85 -16.37 7.05
CA VAL A 167 9.30 -15.49 6.02
C VAL A 167 8.56 -14.31 6.64
N LEU A 168 7.76 -14.54 7.69
CA LEU A 168 6.93 -13.50 8.30
C LEU A 168 7.67 -12.64 9.31
N CYS A 169 8.57 -13.21 10.10
CA CYS A 169 9.11 -12.55 11.28
C CYS A 169 10.41 -11.79 10.98
N THR A 170 10.46 -11.07 9.87
CA THR A 170 11.59 -10.22 9.49
C THR A 170 11.45 -8.81 10.07
N THR A 171 12.56 -8.07 10.17
CA THR A 171 12.56 -6.66 10.57
C THR A 171 11.71 -5.81 9.62
N CYS A 172 11.73 -6.12 8.31
CA CYS A 172 10.90 -5.45 7.32
C CYS A 172 9.41 -5.67 7.55
N ASN A 173 8.98 -6.93 7.73
CA ASN A 173 7.58 -7.22 8.01
C ASN A 173 7.11 -6.64 9.35
N LYS A 174 7.99 -6.61 10.37
CA LYS A 174 7.72 -5.92 11.64
C LYS A 174 7.46 -4.43 11.40
N ALA A 175 8.34 -3.77 10.65
CA ALA A 175 8.23 -2.34 10.38
C ALA A 175 6.99 -1.99 9.55
N ILE A 176 6.69 -2.78 8.51
CA ILE A 176 5.47 -2.61 7.69
C ILE A 176 4.21 -2.80 8.54
N ALA A 177 4.12 -3.89 9.31
CA ALA A 177 2.94 -4.20 10.10
C ALA A 177 2.69 -3.16 11.19
N ASN A 178 3.74 -2.74 11.91
CA ASN A 178 3.60 -1.70 12.94
C ASN A 178 3.27 -0.34 12.33
N THR A 179 3.81 0.03 11.16
CA THR A 179 3.43 1.26 10.44
C THR A 179 1.92 1.28 10.15
N LEU A 180 1.39 0.21 9.56
CA LEU A 180 -0.04 0.10 9.23
C LEU A 180 -0.92 0.08 10.48
N LEU A 181 -0.58 -0.74 11.48
CA LEU A 181 -1.40 -0.89 12.68
C LEU A 181 -1.38 0.36 13.57
N ASN A 182 -0.26 1.07 13.64
CA ASN A 182 -0.20 2.35 14.36
C ASN A 182 -1.11 3.39 13.73
N TYR A 183 -1.14 3.46 12.39
CA TYR A 183 -2.07 4.33 11.67
C TYR A 183 -3.53 3.94 11.93
N MET A 184 -3.87 2.65 11.85
CA MET A 184 -5.24 2.18 12.10
C MET A 184 -5.70 2.35 13.56
N LYS A 185 -4.78 2.50 14.53
CA LYS A 185 -5.12 2.83 15.91
C LYS A 185 -5.53 4.29 16.07
N SER A 186 -4.88 5.21 15.35
CA SER A 186 -5.19 6.65 15.39
C SER A 186 -6.27 7.06 14.40
N HIS A 187 -6.51 6.25 13.37
CA HIS A 187 -7.53 6.46 12.35
C HIS A 187 -8.37 5.18 12.29
N PRO A 188 -9.62 5.15 12.78
CA PRO A 188 -10.42 3.95 12.73
C PRO A 188 -10.72 3.51 11.28
N PRO A 189 -10.41 2.27 10.89
CA PRO A 189 -10.65 1.79 9.54
C PRO A 189 -12.13 1.49 9.26
N PRO A 190 -12.54 1.46 7.99
CA PRO A 190 -13.80 0.84 7.57
C PRO A 190 -13.90 -0.61 8.07
N SER A 191 -15.11 -1.15 8.23
CA SER A 191 -15.37 -2.47 8.84
C SER A 191 -14.57 -3.62 8.21
N ASP A 192 -14.41 -3.60 6.90
CA ASP A 192 -13.75 -4.67 6.15
C ASP A 192 -12.24 -4.66 6.42
N LEU A 193 -11.65 -3.48 6.46
CA LEU A 193 -10.24 -3.28 6.77
C LEU A 193 -9.94 -3.51 8.25
N SER A 194 -10.87 -3.18 9.14
CA SER A 194 -10.82 -3.51 10.58
C SER A 194 -10.78 -5.02 10.82
N THR A 195 -11.58 -5.76 10.06
CA THR A 195 -11.56 -7.23 10.10
C THR A 195 -10.21 -7.75 9.63
N ALA A 196 -9.70 -7.23 8.51
CA ALA A 196 -8.42 -7.65 7.97
C ALA A 196 -7.25 -7.39 8.94
N SER A 197 -7.23 -6.22 9.60
CA SER A 197 -6.18 -5.85 10.56
C SER A 197 -6.18 -6.76 11.79
N THR A 198 -7.36 -7.15 12.28
CA THR A 198 -7.49 -8.11 13.39
C THR A 198 -6.88 -9.45 13.03
N PHE A 199 -7.16 -9.97 11.83
CA PHE A 199 -6.58 -11.23 11.37
C PHE A 199 -5.06 -11.15 11.19
N LEU A 200 -4.54 -10.06 10.62
CA LEU A 200 -3.09 -9.85 10.52
C LEU A 200 -2.44 -9.88 11.90
N THR A 201 -3.06 -9.19 12.85
CA THR A 201 -2.58 -9.11 14.23
C THR A 201 -2.55 -10.49 14.87
N THR A 202 -3.62 -11.27 14.72
CA THR A 202 -3.69 -12.65 15.22
C THR A 202 -2.61 -13.53 14.59
N GLU A 203 -2.46 -13.51 13.27
CA GLU A 203 -1.49 -14.35 12.55
C GLU A 203 -0.06 -14.01 12.98
N LEU A 204 0.33 -12.74 12.93
CA LEU A 204 1.69 -12.31 13.28
C LEU A 204 2.00 -12.57 14.76
N ASN A 205 1.04 -12.40 15.67
CA ASN A 205 1.23 -12.76 17.08
C ASN A 205 1.39 -14.27 17.27
N GLN A 206 0.65 -15.08 16.53
CA GLN A 206 0.75 -16.54 16.59
C GLN A 206 2.08 -17.05 16.02
N THR A 207 2.55 -16.47 14.92
CA THR A 207 3.77 -16.92 14.23
C THR A 207 5.06 -16.31 14.79
N CYS A 208 5.03 -15.03 15.15
CA CYS A 208 6.21 -14.24 15.53
C CYS A 208 6.27 -13.88 17.01
N GLY A 209 5.19 -14.14 17.76
CA GLY A 209 5.08 -13.78 19.17
C GLY A 209 4.58 -12.34 19.40
N PRO A 210 4.11 -12.03 20.63
CA PRO A 210 3.43 -10.77 20.94
C PRO A 210 4.34 -9.53 20.87
N SER A 211 5.66 -9.68 20.98
CA SER A 211 6.62 -8.56 20.85
C SER A 211 6.85 -8.13 19.39
N PHE A 212 6.27 -8.85 18.42
CA PHE A 212 6.39 -8.49 17.02
C PHE A 212 5.56 -7.25 16.69
N LEU A 213 4.37 -7.11 17.28
CA LEU A 213 3.44 -6.00 17.07
C LEU A 213 3.39 -5.04 18.27
N ASP A 214 4.57 -4.61 18.71
CA ASP A 214 4.79 -3.77 19.88
C ASP A 214 4.60 -2.26 19.62
N GLY A 215 4.27 -1.87 18.39
CA GLY A 215 4.15 -0.48 17.97
C GLY A 215 5.47 0.16 17.54
N ASN A 216 6.61 -0.52 17.71
CA ASN A 216 7.91 0.00 17.29
C ASN A 216 8.12 -0.26 15.80
N VAL A 217 8.52 0.79 15.07
CA VAL A 217 8.93 0.70 13.65
C VAL A 217 10.47 0.76 13.62
N PRO A 218 11.17 -0.39 13.55
CA PRO A 218 12.63 -0.44 13.70
C PRO A 218 13.41 0.08 12.49
N LEU A 219 12.73 0.68 11.50
CA LEU A 219 13.28 1.13 10.23
C LEU A 219 12.76 2.54 9.93
N SER A 220 13.54 3.34 9.23
CA SER A 220 13.12 4.68 8.79
C SER A 220 12.68 4.63 7.32
N ALA A 221 11.53 5.23 7.01
CA ALA A 221 11.17 5.53 5.63
C ALA A 221 12.09 6.65 5.13
N THR A 222 12.86 6.39 4.06
CA THR A 222 13.66 7.45 3.44
C THR A 222 12.76 8.21 2.47
N SER A 223 12.38 9.44 2.82
CA SER A 223 11.85 10.42 1.87
C SER A 223 12.95 11.41 1.49
N ALA A 224 12.98 11.85 0.24
CA ALA A 224 13.73 13.03 -0.13
C ALA A 224 13.08 14.25 0.56
N GLY A 225 13.66 14.70 1.67
CA GLY A 225 13.39 16.04 2.20
C GLY A 225 12.45 16.18 3.41
N VAL A 226 12.36 15.19 4.32
CA VAL A 226 11.90 15.48 5.69
C VAL A 226 12.90 14.90 6.68
N THR A 227 13.71 15.78 7.26
CA THR A 227 14.39 15.51 8.52
C THR A 227 13.33 15.16 9.57
N ILE A 228 13.34 13.90 9.99
CA ILE A 228 12.65 13.44 11.19
C ILE A 228 13.23 14.21 12.37
N PHE A 229 12.56 15.24 12.85
CA PHE A 229 12.58 15.69 14.25
C PHE A 229 11.38 16.62 14.50
N ASP A 230 10.62 16.28 15.54
CA ASP A 230 9.65 17.10 16.28
C ASP A 230 8.44 17.70 15.54
N MET A 231 7.25 17.26 15.95
CA MET A 231 6.46 18.11 16.84
C MET A 231 5.44 17.28 17.61
N SER A 232 5.60 17.35 18.92
CA SER A 232 4.70 16.90 19.96
C SER A 232 3.27 17.33 19.70
N PHE A 233 2.34 16.48 20.12
CA PHE A 233 0.96 16.86 20.42
C PHE A 233 0.94 18.17 21.22
N ALA A 234 0.31 19.20 20.67
CA ALA A 234 -0.22 20.30 21.45
C ALA A 234 -1.72 20.38 21.15
N THR A 235 -2.46 20.11 22.22
CA THR A 235 -3.89 20.34 22.51
C THR A 235 -4.66 21.26 21.57
#